data_AF-A0A226MED1-F1
#
_entry.id   AF-A0A226MED1-F1
#
_cell.length_a   1.000
_cell.length_b   1.000
_cell.length_c   1.000
_cell.angle_alpha   90.00
_cell.angle_beta   90.00
_cell.angle_gamma   90.00
#
_symmetry.space_group_name_H-M   'P 1'
#
loop_
_entity.id
_entity.type
_entity.pdbx_description
1 polymer ?
#
loop_
_entity_poly.entity_id
_entity_poly.type
_entity_poly.pdbx_seq_one_letter_code
_entity_poly.pdbx_strand_id
1 'polypeptide(L)'
;RAVRPGEFWDLVAVTAADAEQERAFRRQLAAKLRDGALPLGARYHVFVDPPGHKIGNGGSTLHVLQRLEDIYGDKWTSFVVLLIHSGGYSQRLPNASALGKIFTALPFDDPVYQMLELKLAMYIDFPSHMKPGILITCSDDIELYSTGLTETITFDKPGFTALAHPSDLTVGTTHGVFVLDPSTFSGKGGLEYTSCHRFLHKPDVETMRQCGAVCVRRSSSADCGDSEVGSECVYTDSIFYIDHSTAEQLLSFYKQIGTLCCEIDAYGDFLQALGHGTTPDYTKNTSKMTKEESQLVEVRQKLRSLLKGTSLNVIVLNNSKFYHIGTTQEYLFHFTSDSKLKFELNLLPEEFSISSDKAEDLGGSPSIIQSILEPGCSVGPGSVIEYSRIGPQVSVGKNCIISGSYIDLKVDVPSNCFLSSLSVRIDDQVKYVSMVFSVEDDLKKNVKLLSDTNSLRFFGVSLQECLELWGMQVSDQLFSGDNSRFGLWTARIFPVCSSLSESVRMSLNMLHSVQHVSAFKLNGFKLLSVEEMLAYKDVEDMLKFRNQIRDEICLQRQKDKSDL
;
A
#
# COMPACT_ATOMS: atom_id res chain seq x y z
N ARG A 1 16.29 15.93 -18.31
CA ARG A 1 16.00 16.14 -19.76
C ARG A 1 14.63 15.58 -20.06
N ALA A 2 13.87 16.16 -21.00
CA ALA A 2 12.59 15.57 -21.42
C ALA A 2 12.82 14.25 -22.16
N VAL A 3 12.10 13.19 -21.78
CA VAL A 3 12.10 11.90 -22.47
C VAL A 3 11.51 12.05 -23.87
N ARG A 4 12.03 11.29 -24.85
CA ARG A 4 11.47 11.27 -26.21
C ARG A 4 10.30 10.28 -26.29
N PRO A 5 9.40 10.42 -27.28
CA PRO A 5 8.33 9.44 -27.52
C PRO A 5 8.91 8.02 -27.63
N GLY A 6 8.32 7.07 -26.91
CA GLY A 6 8.75 5.67 -26.87
C GLY A 6 9.96 5.36 -25.98
N GLU A 7 10.60 6.36 -25.35
CA GLU A 7 11.66 6.13 -24.35
C GLU A 7 11.10 5.92 -22.93
N PHE A 8 9.84 6.28 -22.67
CA PHE A 8 9.19 6.18 -21.36
C PHE A 8 7.66 6.15 -21.53
N TRP A 9 6.92 6.07 -20.42
CA TRP A 9 5.46 6.13 -20.38
C TRP A 9 4.90 7.41 -21.02
N ASP A 10 3.88 7.27 -21.88
CA ASP A 10 3.13 8.43 -22.40
C ASP A 10 2.32 9.10 -21.29
N LEU A 11 1.85 8.28 -20.34
CA LEU A 11 1.04 8.69 -19.21
C LEU A 11 1.24 7.77 -18.00
N VAL A 12 1.40 8.38 -16.83
CA VAL A 12 1.36 7.73 -15.52
C VAL A 12 0.11 8.22 -14.80
N ALA A 13 -0.82 7.32 -14.52
CA ALA A 13 -2.06 7.56 -13.81
C ALA A 13 -1.98 6.99 -12.40
N VAL A 14 -2.35 7.78 -11.40
CA VAL A 14 -2.45 7.37 -10.00
C VAL A 14 -3.90 7.52 -9.56
N THR A 15 -4.50 6.49 -8.98
CA THR A 15 -5.88 6.59 -8.46
C THR A 15 -5.91 7.18 -7.05
N ALA A 16 -6.96 7.94 -6.74
CA ALA A 16 -7.19 8.52 -5.42
C ALA A 16 -8.64 8.21 -4.95
N ALA A 17 -8.81 8.04 -3.65
CA ALA A 17 -10.08 7.71 -3.00
C ALA A 17 -11.04 8.90 -2.94
N ASP A 18 -10.48 10.10 -2.78
CA ASP A 18 -11.23 11.33 -2.55
C ASP A 18 -10.48 12.56 -3.09
N ALA A 19 -11.18 13.69 -3.19
CA ALA A 19 -10.63 14.93 -3.74
C ALA A 19 -9.46 15.50 -2.91
N GLU A 20 -9.44 15.22 -1.60
CA GLU A 20 -8.36 15.65 -0.71
C GLU A 20 -7.07 14.86 -0.97
N GLN A 21 -7.22 13.55 -1.18
CA GLN A 21 -6.13 12.68 -1.61
C GLN A 21 -5.66 13.02 -3.03
N GLU A 22 -6.58 13.37 -3.95
CA GLU A 22 -6.20 13.86 -5.28
C GLU A 22 -5.32 15.12 -5.18
N ARG A 23 -5.74 16.08 -4.35
CA ARG A 23 -4.99 17.32 -4.08
C ARG A 23 -3.62 17.04 -3.48
N ALA A 24 -3.54 16.10 -2.53
CA ALA A 24 -2.29 15.61 -1.94
C ALA A 24 -1.32 15.10 -3.01
N PHE A 25 -1.80 14.18 -3.84
CA PHE A 25 -0.98 13.48 -4.82
C PHE A 25 -0.50 14.44 -5.91
N ARG A 26 -1.37 15.34 -6.39
CA ARG A 26 -0.98 16.39 -7.34
C ARG A 26 0.12 17.30 -6.80
N ARG A 27 0.05 17.69 -5.53
CA ARG A 27 1.09 18.52 -4.89
C ARG A 27 2.42 17.78 -4.79
N GLN A 28 2.39 16.51 -4.38
CA GLN A 28 3.59 15.69 -4.29
C GLN A 28 4.23 15.45 -5.67
N LEU A 29 3.44 15.11 -6.70
CA LEU A 29 3.91 14.99 -8.08
C LEU A 29 4.51 16.29 -8.60
N ALA A 30 3.84 17.43 -8.36
CA ALA A 30 4.34 18.73 -8.78
C ALA A 30 5.67 19.11 -8.08
N ALA A 31 5.83 18.78 -6.80
CA ALA A 31 7.09 18.97 -6.09
C ALA A 31 8.21 18.13 -6.70
N LYS A 32 7.97 16.84 -6.91
CA LYS A 32 8.95 15.92 -7.50
C LYS A 32 9.35 16.30 -8.93
N LEU A 33 8.43 16.82 -9.73
CA LEU A 33 8.73 17.37 -11.07
C LEU A 33 9.59 18.63 -10.99
N ARG A 34 9.31 19.54 -10.05
CA ARG A 34 10.13 20.75 -9.84
C ARG A 34 11.54 20.41 -9.37
N ASP A 35 11.66 19.43 -8.48
CA ASP A 35 12.92 19.00 -7.88
C ASP A 35 13.71 18.07 -8.83
N GLY A 36 13.16 17.72 -9.99
CA GLY A 36 13.82 16.88 -10.99
C GLY A 36 13.86 15.37 -10.65
N ALA A 37 13.10 14.94 -9.64
CA ALA A 37 13.00 13.54 -9.22
C ALA A 37 12.15 12.68 -10.16
N LEU A 38 11.32 13.29 -11.00
CA LEU A 38 10.50 12.60 -12.01
C LEU A 38 10.91 12.98 -13.44
N PRO A 39 10.90 12.02 -14.39
CA PRO A 39 11.14 12.30 -15.80
C PRO A 39 10.20 13.36 -16.38
N LEU A 40 10.77 14.36 -17.06
CA LEU A 40 9.99 15.35 -17.81
C LEU A 40 9.53 14.74 -19.15
N GLY A 41 8.37 15.16 -19.66
CA GLY A 41 7.83 14.74 -20.97
C GLY A 41 6.69 13.73 -20.86
N ALA A 42 6.66 12.93 -19.79
CA ALA A 42 5.52 12.09 -19.44
C ALA A 42 4.37 12.92 -18.86
N ARG A 43 3.13 12.45 -19.04
CA ARG A 43 1.94 13.06 -18.44
C ARG A 43 1.64 12.38 -17.11
N TYR A 44 1.57 13.14 -16.03
CA TYR A 44 1.21 12.60 -14.71
C TYR A 44 -0.20 13.04 -14.34
N HIS A 45 -1.09 12.08 -14.16
CA HIS A 45 -2.48 12.32 -13.78
C HIS A 45 -2.81 11.65 -12.46
N VAL A 46 -3.63 12.35 -11.68
CA VAL A 46 -4.30 11.77 -10.52
C VAL A 46 -5.78 11.75 -10.84
N PHE A 47 -6.40 10.58 -10.73
CA PHE A 47 -7.82 10.38 -10.97
C PHE A 47 -8.50 9.95 -9.67
N VAL A 48 -9.42 10.79 -9.21
CA VAL A 48 -10.27 10.47 -8.06
C VAL A 48 -11.38 9.51 -8.48
N ASP A 49 -11.69 8.55 -7.61
CA ASP A 49 -12.88 7.72 -7.77
C ASP A 49 -14.16 8.59 -7.75
N PRO A 50 -15.21 8.24 -8.50
CA PRO A 50 -16.48 8.94 -8.46
C PRO A 50 -17.07 8.99 -7.05
N PRO A 51 -17.76 10.08 -6.67
CA PRO A 51 -18.43 10.15 -5.38
C PRO A 51 -19.52 9.08 -5.28
N GLY A 52 -19.68 8.50 -4.09
CA GLY A 52 -20.72 7.51 -3.81
C GLY A 52 -20.13 6.23 -3.22
N HIS A 53 -20.60 5.08 -3.72
CA HIS A 53 -20.13 3.78 -3.25
C HIS A 53 -18.67 3.56 -3.63
N LYS A 54 -17.93 2.86 -2.78
CA LYS A 54 -16.60 2.40 -3.12
C LYS A 54 -16.68 1.44 -4.30
N ILE A 55 -15.87 1.67 -5.33
CA ILE A 55 -15.92 0.92 -6.60
C ILE A 55 -14.81 -0.13 -6.76
N GLY A 56 -13.87 -0.19 -5.82
CA GLY A 56 -12.74 -1.12 -5.87
C GLY A 56 -11.73 -0.78 -6.97
N ASN A 57 -10.57 -1.42 -6.96
CA ASN A 57 -9.49 -1.13 -7.93
C ASN A 57 -9.88 -1.46 -9.38
N GLY A 58 -10.74 -2.47 -9.60
CA GLY A 58 -11.30 -2.77 -10.92
C GLY A 58 -12.24 -1.67 -11.39
N GLY A 59 -13.09 -1.14 -10.50
CA GLY A 59 -13.92 0.01 -10.79
C GLY A 59 -13.10 1.26 -11.09
N SER A 60 -12.04 1.52 -10.31
CA SER A 60 -11.12 2.63 -10.57
C SER A 60 -10.44 2.50 -11.94
N THR A 61 -10.04 1.28 -12.35
CA THR A 61 -9.52 1.05 -13.72
C THR A 61 -10.54 1.45 -14.78
N LEU A 62 -11.79 1.03 -14.65
CA LEU A 62 -12.86 1.40 -15.58
C LEU A 62 -13.09 2.91 -15.62
N HIS A 63 -13.07 3.56 -14.45
CA HIS A 63 -13.21 5.01 -14.36
C HIS A 63 -12.05 5.73 -15.05
N VAL A 64 -10.81 5.30 -14.82
CA VAL A 64 -9.62 5.88 -15.48
C VAL A 64 -9.73 5.80 -17.01
N LEU A 65 -10.20 4.68 -17.57
CA LEU A 65 -10.43 4.56 -19.00
C LEU A 65 -11.37 5.66 -19.53
N GLN A 66 -12.47 5.92 -18.82
CA GLN A 66 -13.40 7.00 -19.17
C GLN A 66 -12.72 8.37 -19.07
N ARG A 67 -11.94 8.62 -18.01
CA ARG A 67 -11.22 9.88 -17.85
C ARG A 67 -10.16 10.11 -18.93
N LEU A 68 -9.48 9.06 -19.39
CA LEU A 68 -8.55 9.13 -20.50
C LEU A 68 -9.25 9.53 -21.79
N GLU A 69 -10.41 8.93 -22.08
CA GLU A 69 -11.22 9.31 -23.24
C GLU A 69 -11.76 10.74 -23.13
N ASP A 70 -12.28 11.15 -21.97
CA ASP A 70 -12.78 12.51 -21.73
C ASP A 70 -11.71 13.57 -22.02
N ILE A 71 -10.46 13.30 -21.64
CA ILE A 71 -9.35 14.26 -21.72
C ILE A 71 -8.71 14.26 -23.11
N TYR A 72 -8.54 13.09 -23.73
CA TYR A 72 -7.72 12.94 -24.93
C TYR A 72 -8.51 12.59 -26.20
N GLY A 73 -9.81 12.28 -26.08
CA GLY A 73 -10.59 11.68 -27.16
C GLY A 73 -9.89 10.44 -27.70
N ASP A 74 -10.04 10.15 -29.00
CA ASP A 74 -9.46 8.96 -29.62
C ASP A 74 -7.92 8.84 -29.52
N LYS A 75 -7.20 9.88 -29.08
CA LYS A 75 -5.73 9.80 -28.95
C LYS A 75 -5.27 8.84 -27.86
N TRP A 76 -6.05 8.62 -26.81
CA TRP A 76 -5.63 7.73 -25.70
C TRP A 76 -5.37 6.30 -26.19
N THR A 77 -6.03 5.90 -27.29
CA THR A 77 -5.87 4.59 -27.95
C THR A 77 -4.45 4.27 -28.40
N SER A 78 -3.63 5.31 -28.58
CA SER A 78 -2.24 5.21 -29.01
C SER A 78 -1.22 5.23 -27.86
N PHE A 79 -1.67 5.38 -26.61
CA PHE A 79 -0.78 5.58 -25.47
C PHE A 79 -0.31 4.27 -24.83
N VAL A 80 0.91 4.32 -24.31
CA VAL A 80 1.44 3.38 -23.32
C VAL A 80 1.26 3.99 -21.92
N VAL A 81 0.35 3.40 -21.14
CA VAL A 81 -0.09 3.95 -19.85
C VAL A 81 0.36 3.05 -18.70
N LEU A 82 0.92 3.66 -17.65
CA LEU A 82 1.06 3.02 -16.34
C LEU A 82 -0.06 3.50 -15.44
N LEU A 83 -0.88 2.57 -14.95
CA LEU A 83 -1.93 2.83 -13.96
C LEU A 83 -1.54 2.22 -12.62
N ILE A 84 -1.37 3.08 -11.62
CA ILE A 84 -1.03 2.72 -10.24
C ILE A 84 -2.27 2.92 -9.37
N HIS A 85 -2.79 1.83 -8.81
CA HIS A 85 -3.88 1.91 -7.85
C HIS A 85 -3.37 2.43 -6.50
N SER A 86 -3.88 3.57 -6.05
CA SER A 86 -3.44 4.20 -4.79
C SER A 86 -4.60 4.79 -3.94
N GLY A 87 -5.84 4.65 -4.40
CA GLY A 87 -7.05 5.15 -3.75
C GLY A 87 -7.58 4.33 -2.57
N GLY A 88 -6.71 3.61 -1.85
CA GLY A 88 -7.13 2.81 -0.69
C GLY A 88 -7.05 3.56 0.63
N TYR A 89 -7.90 3.21 1.61
CA TYR A 89 -7.84 3.76 2.98
C TYR A 89 -6.60 3.33 3.77
N SER A 90 -5.87 2.31 3.32
CA SER A 90 -4.64 1.82 3.97
C SER A 90 -4.82 1.45 5.45
N GLN A 91 -5.97 0.91 5.84
CA GLN A 91 -6.29 0.55 7.23
C GLN A 91 -5.31 -0.42 7.89
N ARG A 92 -4.53 -1.17 7.11
CA ARG A 92 -3.49 -2.09 7.62
C ARG A 92 -2.11 -1.43 7.76
N LEU A 93 -1.91 -0.24 7.19
CA LEU A 93 -0.69 0.57 7.29
C LEU A 93 -1.10 2.06 7.42
N PRO A 94 -1.59 2.49 8.60
CA PRO A 94 -2.31 3.77 8.73
C PRO A 94 -1.45 5.02 8.49
N ASN A 95 -0.12 4.93 8.64
CA ASN A 95 0.79 6.04 8.36
C ASN A 95 0.77 6.42 6.86
N ALA A 96 0.37 5.49 5.99
CA ALA A 96 0.21 5.72 4.56
C ALA A 96 -1.19 6.23 4.16
N SER A 97 -2.15 6.33 5.09
CA SER A 97 -3.54 6.68 4.77
C SER A 97 -3.74 8.13 4.34
N ALA A 98 -3.06 9.08 5.00
CA ALA A 98 -3.30 10.50 4.78
C ALA A 98 -2.62 11.03 3.50
N LEU A 99 -1.36 10.64 3.27
CA LEU A 99 -0.54 11.13 2.15
C LEU A 99 -0.43 10.13 0.98
N GLY A 100 -0.99 8.93 1.15
CA GLY A 100 -1.08 7.88 0.13
C GLY A 100 0.06 6.88 0.16
N LYS A 101 -0.29 5.60 -0.02
CA LYS A 101 0.66 4.49 -0.08
C LYS A 101 1.76 4.65 -1.13
N ILE A 102 1.43 5.18 -2.31
CA ILE A 102 2.42 5.42 -3.37
C ILE A 102 3.48 6.47 -3.00
N PHE A 103 3.24 7.26 -1.97
CA PHE A 103 4.19 8.23 -1.42
C PHE A 103 4.79 7.78 -0.08
N THR A 104 4.73 6.48 0.23
CA THR A 104 5.43 5.90 1.39
C THR A 104 6.93 6.04 1.18
N ALA A 105 7.64 6.50 2.22
CA ALA A 105 9.09 6.68 2.17
C ALA A 105 9.78 5.32 2.11
N LEU A 106 10.88 5.26 1.38
CA LEU A 106 11.73 4.10 1.34
C LEU A 106 13.11 4.49 1.88
N PRO A 107 13.81 3.61 2.62
CA PRO A 107 15.13 3.87 3.16
C PRO A 107 16.20 3.78 2.04
N PHE A 108 16.07 4.67 1.05
CA PHE A 108 16.95 4.87 -0.09
C PHE A 108 17.71 6.20 0.01
N ASP A 109 18.92 6.20 -0.56
CA ASP A 109 19.90 7.29 -0.70
C ASP A 109 19.33 8.73 -0.87
N ASP A 110 20.17 9.76 -0.75
CA ASP A 110 19.77 11.17 -0.88
C ASP A 110 19.44 11.54 -2.34
N PRO A 111 18.20 11.99 -2.67
CA PRO A 111 17.07 12.30 -1.78
C PRO A 111 16.19 11.09 -1.46
N VAL A 112 15.52 11.10 -0.28
CA VAL A 112 14.61 10.02 0.13
C VAL A 112 13.55 9.74 -0.93
N TYR A 113 13.75 8.64 -1.64
CA TYR A 113 12.82 8.15 -2.65
C TYR A 113 11.58 7.56 -1.99
N GLN A 114 10.46 7.64 -2.71
CA GLN A 114 9.19 7.05 -2.30
C GLN A 114 8.81 5.93 -3.26
N MET A 115 7.76 5.18 -2.92
CA MET A 115 7.30 4.05 -3.73
C MET A 115 7.01 4.41 -5.19
N LEU A 116 6.58 5.64 -5.47
CA LEU A 116 6.40 6.13 -6.84
C LEU A 116 7.67 6.03 -7.68
N GLU A 117 8.80 6.53 -7.17
CA GLU A 117 10.06 6.50 -7.92
C GLU A 117 10.55 5.08 -8.12
N LEU A 118 10.40 4.23 -7.09
CA LEU A 118 10.74 2.82 -7.20
C LEU A 118 9.92 2.12 -8.28
N LYS A 119 8.59 2.32 -8.31
CA LYS A 119 7.71 1.77 -9.35
C LYS A 119 8.11 2.22 -10.75
N LEU A 120 8.42 3.50 -10.93
CA LEU A 120 8.86 4.01 -12.22
C LEU A 120 10.23 3.44 -12.64
N ALA A 121 11.14 3.25 -11.69
CA ALA A 121 12.45 2.66 -11.94
C ALA A 121 12.35 1.16 -12.29
N MET A 122 11.54 0.40 -11.55
CA MET A 122 11.33 -1.04 -11.79
C MET A 122 10.78 -1.30 -13.20
N TYR A 123 9.94 -0.41 -13.73
CA TYR A 123 9.27 -0.60 -15.01
C TYR A 123 9.84 0.28 -16.13
N ILE A 124 11.06 0.81 -15.97
CA ILE A 124 11.63 1.79 -16.90
C ILE A 124 11.78 1.25 -18.33
N ASP A 125 12.04 -0.06 -18.48
CA ASP A 125 12.29 -0.71 -19.78
C ASP A 125 11.03 -1.21 -20.48
N PHE A 126 9.87 -1.19 -19.80
CA PHE A 126 8.63 -1.73 -20.36
C PHE A 126 8.08 -0.91 -21.53
N PRO A 127 8.05 0.44 -21.48
CA PRO A 127 7.45 1.24 -22.56
C PRO A 127 8.07 1.01 -23.94
N SER A 128 9.38 0.76 -24.04
CA SER A 128 10.05 0.49 -25.32
C SER A 128 9.70 -0.87 -25.93
N HIS A 129 9.11 -1.77 -25.15
CA HIS A 129 8.74 -3.14 -25.53
C HIS A 129 7.25 -3.42 -25.32
N MET A 130 6.44 -2.37 -25.23
CA MET A 130 5.00 -2.44 -24.99
C MET A 130 4.24 -1.82 -26.16
N LYS A 131 3.21 -2.52 -26.65
CA LYS A 131 2.23 -1.92 -27.57
C LYS A 131 1.31 -0.97 -26.81
N PRO A 132 0.60 -0.05 -27.50
CA PRO A 132 -0.43 0.77 -26.87
C PRO A 132 -1.40 -0.07 -26.04
N GLY A 133 -1.63 0.38 -24.80
CA GLY A 133 -2.30 -0.39 -23.77
C GLY A 133 -1.97 0.14 -22.38
N ILE A 134 -2.38 -0.59 -21.36
CA ILE A 134 -2.34 -0.12 -19.97
C ILE A 134 -1.73 -1.20 -19.10
N LEU A 135 -0.60 -0.88 -18.47
CA LEU A 135 -0.01 -1.68 -17.41
C LEU A 135 -0.59 -1.26 -16.06
N ILE A 136 -1.07 -2.21 -15.28
CA ILE A 136 -1.80 -2.00 -14.03
C ILE A 136 -1.00 -2.62 -12.88
N THR A 137 -0.77 -1.85 -11.82
CA THR A 137 0.01 -2.24 -10.64
C THR A 137 -0.58 -1.66 -9.36
N CYS A 138 -0.24 -2.27 -8.23
CA CYS A 138 -0.55 -1.76 -6.90
C CYS A 138 0.54 -0.79 -6.41
N SER A 139 0.27 -0.13 -5.28
CA SER A 139 1.18 0.89 -4.70
C SER A 139 1.99 0.40 -3.51
N ASP A 140 1.88 -0.88 -3.16
CA ASP A 140 2.43 -1.46 -1.92
C ASP A 140 3.18 -2.78 -2.14
N ASP A 141 3.49 -3.12 -3.38
CA ASP A 141 4.31 -4.26 -3.77
C ASP A 141 5.63 -3.82 -4.44
N ILE A 142 6.65 -4.66 -4.33
CA ILE A 142 7.94 -4.50 -4.99
C ILE A 142 8.25 -5.80 -5.73
N GLU A 143 8.34 -5.70 -7.06
CA GLU A 143 8.64 -6.81 -7.94
C GLU A 143 10.10 -6.73 -8.41
N LEU A 144 10.97 -7.48 -7.74
CA LEU A 144 12.37 -7.58 -8.15
C LEU A 144 12.53 -8.80 -9.04
N TYR A 145 13.20 -8.63 -10.18
CA TYR A 145 13.44 -9.73 -11.09
C TYR A 145 14.77 -9.56 -11.82
N SER A 146 15.33 -10.69 -12.24
CA SER A 146 16.52 -10.74 -13.08
C SER A 146 16.19 -11.53 -14.35
N THR A 147 16.34 -10.87 -15.49
CA THR A 147 16.30 -11.53 -16.81
C THR A 147 17.73 -11.74 -17.32
N GLY A 148 17.90 -12.68 -18.25
CA GLY A 148 19.16 -12.85 -18.97
C GLY A 148 19.51 -11.60 -19.79
N LEU A 149 20.80 -11.42 -20.10
CA LEU A 149 21.31 -10.23 -20.84
C LEU A 149 20.63 -9.98 -22.19
N THR A 150 20.06 -11.02 -22.82
CA THR A 150 19.37 -10.95 -24.10
C THR A 150 17.85 -11.14 -23.97
N GLU A 151 17.35 -11.35 -22.75
CA GLU A 151 15.94 -11.55 -22.47
C GLU A 151 15.26 -10.21 -22.22
N THR A 152 14.12 -10.00 -22.86
CA THR A 152 13.36 -8.75 -22.75
C THR A 152 11.89 -9.06 -22.47
N ILE A 153 11.33 -8.38 -21.48
CA ILE A 153 9.90 -8.45 -21.15
C ILE A 153 9.15 -7.62 -22.18
N THR A 154 8.24 -8.26 -22.91
CA THR A 154 7.50 -7.66 -24.03
C THR A 154 6.01 -7.80 -23.81
N PHE A 155 5.28 -6.69 -23.95
CA PHE A 155 3.83 -6.62 -23.85
C PHE A 155 3.21 -6.38 -25.25
N ASP A 156 3.20 -7.41 -26.09
CA ASP A 156 2.77 -7.33 -27.50
C ASP A 156 1.57 -8.23 -27.87
N LYS A 157 1.12 -9.06 -26.92
CA LYS A 157 0.04 -10.02 -27.09
C LYS A 157 -1.35 -9.38 -26.87
N PRO A 158 -2.38 -9.84 -27.59
CA PRO A 158 -3.75 -9.39 -27.37
C PRO A 158 -4.31 -9.93 -26.05
N GLY A 159 -5.32 -9.26 -25.50
CA GLY A 159 -5.96 -9.60 -24.24
C GLY A 159 -5.17 -9.08 -23.04
N PHE A 160 -5.03 -9.94 -22.05
CA PHE A 160 -4.30 -9.66 -20.82
C PHE A 160 -2.93 -10.33 -20.86
N THR A 161 -1.91 -9.65 -20.33
CA THR A 161 -0.58 -10.23 -20.10
C THR A 161 -0.15 -9.94 -18.67
N ALA A 162 -0.06 -10.97 -17.82
CA ALA A 162 0.30 -10.82 -16.41
C ALA A 162 1.73 -11.28 -16.12
N LEU A 163 2.37 -10.67 -15.11
CA LEU A 163 3.62 -11.20 -14.56
C LEU A 163 3.32 -12.25 -13.49
N ALA A 164 4.14 -13.29 -13.46
CA ALA A 164 4.02 -14.40 -12.53
C ALA A 164 5.33 -14.67 -11.79
N HIS A 165 5.23 -14.79 -10.46
CA HIS A 165 6.37 -14.93 -9.55
C HIS A 165 6.31 -16.26 -8.78
N PRO A 166 7.41 -17.01 -8.65
CA PRO A 166 7.44 -18.20 -7.82
C PRO A 166 7.33 -17.80 -6.34
N SER A 167 6.29 -18.31 -5.68
CA SER A 167 5.97 -18.01 -4.29
C SER A 167 5.69 -19.29 -3.51
N ASP A 168 5.87 -19.25 -2.19
CA ASP A 168 5.43 -20.35 -1.34
C ASP A 168 3.89 -20.46 -1.30
N LEU A 169 3.40 -21.60 -0.82
CA LEU A 169 1.96 -21.86 -0.75
C LEU A 169 1.23 -20.91 0.21
N THR A 170 1.90 -20.38 1.23
CA THR A 170 1.31 -19.46 2.20
C THR A 170 1.00 -18.12 1.53
N VAL A 171 1.94 -17.56 0.76
CA VAL A 171 1.76 -16.35 -0.05
C VAL A 171 0.63 -16.55 -1.07
N GLY A 172 0.53 -17.74 -1.66
CA GLY A 172 -0.58 -18.10 -2.54
C GLY A 172 -1.97 -17.94 -1.90
N THR A 173 -2.11 -18.06 -0.58
CA THR A 173 -3.41 -17.90 0.10
C THR A 173 -3.89 -16.46 0.19
N THR A 174 -2.98 -15.50 0.03
CA THR A 174 -3.26 -14.08 0.13
C THR A 174 -3.23 -13.35 -1.22
N HIS A 175 -2.77 -14.03 -2.28
CA HIS A 175 -2.62 -13.50 -3.64
C HIS A 175 -3.40 -14.33 -4.67
N GLY A 176 -3.45 -13.84 -5.90
CA GLY A 176 -3.88 -14.63 -7.04
C GLY A 176 -2.84 -15.66 -7.45
N VAL A 177 -3.30 -16.82 -7.93
CA VAL A 177 -2.46 -17.94 -8.34
C VAL A 177 -2.82 -18.35 -9.77
N PHE A 178 -1.81 -18.43 -10.64
CA PHE A 178 -1.98 -18.91 -12.01
C PHE A 178 -1.88 -20.44 -12.06
N VAL A 179 -2.86 -21.06 -12.69
CA VAL A 179 -2.75 -22.43 -13.21
C VAL A 179 -2.19 -22.33 -14.62
N LEU A 180 -0.89 -22.59 -14.77
CA LEU A 180 -0.18 -22.46 -16.05
C LEU A 180 -0.48 -23.66 -16.96
N ASP A 181 -0.50 -23.45 -18.27
CA ASP A 181 -0.66 -24.51 -19.25
C ASP A 181 0.63 -25.37 -19.36
N PRO A 182 0.59 -26.68 -19.00
CA PRO A 182 1.76 -27.55 -19.05
C PRO A 182 2.32 -27.78 -20.47
N SER A 183 1.53 -27.50 -21.51
CA SER A 183 1.96 -27.67 -22.91
C SER A 183 2.93 -26.57 -23.36
N THR A 184 2.86 -25.40 -22.75
CA THR A 184 3.68 -24.23 -23.10
C THR A 184 4.67 -23.82 -22.03
N PHE A 185 4.53 -24.32 -20.79
CA PHE A 185 5.40 -24.02 -19.67
C PHE A 185 6.40 -25.14 -19.41
N SER A 186 7.71 -24.82 -19.43
CA SER A 186 8.78 -25.80 -19.20
C SER A 186 9.31 -25.78 -17.75
N GLY A 187 9.22 -24.63 -17.07
CA GLY A 187 9.72 -24.42 -15.71
C GLY A 187 11.25 -24.43 -15.59
N LYS A 188 11.96 -24.28 -16.71
CA LYS A 188 13.43 -24.36 -16.78
C LYS A 188 14.09 -23.04 -17.18
N GLY A 189 13.36 -22.09 -17.77
CA GLY A 189 13.89 -20.81 -18.22
C GLY A 189 13.94 -19.77 -17.11
N GLY A 190 14.73 -18.69 -17.26
CA GLY A 190 14.66 -17.53 -16.38
C GLY A 190 13.39 -16.71 -16.63
N LEU A 191 13.11 -16.47 -17.90
CA LEU A 191 11.91 -15.81 -18.44
C LEU A 191 11.16 -16.79 -19.36
N GLU A 192 9.89 -17.06 -19.08
CA GLU A 192 9.06 -17.93 -19.92
C GLU A 192 7.71 -17.28 -20.27
N TYR A 193 7.28 -17.41 -21.52
CA TYR A 193 5.97 -16.95 -21.97
C TYR A 193 5.05 -18.16 -22.11
N THR A 194 3.91 -18.13 -21.42
CA THR A 194 2.94 -19.24 -21.41
C THR A 194 1.51 -18.71 -21.42
N SER A 195 0.55 -19.62 -21.62
CA SER A 195 -0.87 -19.31 -21.44
C SER A 195 -1.35 -19.75 -20.06
N CYS A 196 -2.37 -19.06 -19.54
CA CYS A 196 -3.03 -19.44 -18.30
C CYS A 196 -4.26 -20.31 -18.59
N HIS A 197 -4.32 -21.49 -17.98
CA HIS A 197 -5.51 -22.32 -17.99
C HIS A 197 -6.63 -21.67 -17.18
N ARG A 198 -6.29 -21.24 -15.95
CA ARG A 198 -7.23 -20.65 -14.99
C ARG A 198 -6.48 -19.79 -13.97
N PHE A 199 -7.09 -18.69 -13.57
CA PHE A 199 -6.65 -17.89 -12.42
C PHE A 199 -7.49 -18.21 -11.18
N LEU A 200 -6.84 -18.33 -10.03
CA LEU A 200 -7.47 -18.56 -8.72
C LEU A 200 -7.21 -17.34 -7.84
N HIS A 201 -8.26 -16.69 -7.33
CA HIS A 201 -8.07 -15.52 -6.46
C HIS A 201 -8.08 -15.91 -4.98
N LYS A 202 -6.93 -15.78 -4.31
CA LYS A 202 -6.74 -16.08 -2.88
C LYS A 202 -7.26 -17.47 -2.48
N PRO A 203 -6.86 -18.54 -3.20
CA PRO A 203 -7.32 -19.90 -2.91
C PRO A 203 -6.72 -20.42 -1.60
N ASP A 204 -7.37 -21.39 -0.96
CA ASP A 204 -6.69 -22.21 0.03
C ASP A 204 -5.71 -23.20 -0.64
N VAL A 205 -4.80 -23.76 0.17
CA VAL A 205 -3.75 -24.68 -0.32
C VAL A 205 -4.35 -25.94 -0.96
N GLU A 206 -5.48 -26.43 -0.46
CA GLU A 206 -6.15 -27.60 -1.02
C GLU A 206 -6.65 -27.32 -2.44
N THR A 207 -7.29 -26.17 -2.64
CA THR A 207 -7.77 -25.69 -3.95
C THR A 207 -6.61 -25.54 -4.92
N MET A 208 -5.46 -25.01 -4.49
CA MET A 208 -4.26 -24.92 -5.34
C MET A 208 -3.81 -26.30 -5.83
N ARG A 209 -3.82 -27.32 -4.97
CA ARG A 209 -3.43 -28.69 -5.34
C ARG A 209 -4.45 -29.33 -6.27
N GLN A 210 -5.74 -29.23 -5.95
CA GLN A 210 -6.82 -29.80 -6.75
C GLN A 210 -6.88 -29.20 -8.15
N CYS A 211 -6.58 -27.91 -8.28
CA CYS A 211 -6.56 -27.21 -9.56
C CYS A 211 -5.23 -27.36 -10.32
N GLY A 212 -4.24 -28.09 -9.78
CA GLY A 212 -2.95 -28.30 -10.43
C GLY A 212 -2.05 -27.06 -10.49
N ALA A 213 -2.22 -26.10 -9.58
CA ALA A 213 -1.43 -24.87 -9.55
C ALA A 213 -0.03 -25.08 -8.91
N VAL A 214 0.11 -26.11 -8.07
CA VAL A 214 1.35 -26.39 -7.34
C VAL A 214 2.39 -27.02 -8.26
N CYS A 215 3.55 -26.38 -8.34
CA CYS A 215 4.71 -26.81 -9.11
C CYS A 215 5.82 -27.27 -8.16
N VAL A 216 6.67 -28.21 -8.60
CA VAL A 216 7.87 -28.62 -7.86
C VAL A 216 9.09 -27.99 -8.50
N ARG A 217 9.74 -27.08 -7.79
CA ARG A 217 10.93 -26.37 -8.28
C ARG A 217 12.19 -26.96 -7.66
N ARG A 218 13.19 -27.24 -8.50
CA ARG A 218 14.53 -27.64 -8.04
C ARG A 218 15.28 -26.38 -7.63
N SER A 219 15.78 -26.33 -6.39
CA SER A 219 16.63 -25.21 -5.98
C SER A 219 17.96 -25.31 -6.73
N SER A 220 18.31 -24.26 -7.46
CA SER A 220 19.62 -24.12 -8.11
C SER A 220 20.56 -23.32 -7.21
N SER A 221 20.56 -23.60 -5.90
CA SER A 221 21.57 -23.05 -4.99
C SER A 221 22.83 -23.88 -5.14
N ALA A 222 23.89 -23.29 -5.70
CA ALA A 222 25.19 -23.92 -5.90
C ALA A 222 25.95 -24.25 -4.59
N ASP A 223 25.35 -24.02 -3.41
CA ASP A 223 26.04 -24.02 -2.11
C ASP A 223 25.49 -24.99 -1.06
N CYS A 224 24.65 -25.97 -1.42
CA CYS A 224 24.22 -27.01 -0.47
C CYS A 224 24.30 -28.39 -1.11
N GLY A 225 25.16 -29.24 -0.55
CA GLY A 225 25.36 -30.61 -1.02
C GLY A 225 24.09 -31.47 -0.94
N ASP A 226 23.88 -32.25 -1.99
CA ASP A 226 23.29 -33.59 -2.01
C ASP A 226 22.00 -33.84 -1.19
N SER A 227 21.02 -32.95 -1.27
CA SER A 227 19.64 -33.27 -0.91
C SER A 227 18.67 -32.76 -1.98
N GLU A 228 18.34 -33.65 -2.92
CA GLU A 228 17.43 -33.46 -4.06
C GLU A 228 15.94 -33.31 -3.66
N VAL A 229 15.62 -32.43 -2.70
CA VAL A 229 14.21 -32.16 -2.36
C VAL A 229 13.76 -30.90 -3.10
N GLY A 230 12.96 -31.08 -4.15
CA GLY A 230 12.29 -29.97 -4.82
C GLY A 230 11.32 -29.28 -3.86
N SER A 231 11.37 -27.95 -3.80
CA SER A 231 10.43 -27.17 -3.00
C SER A 231 9.15 -26.94 -3.79
N GLU A 232 8.00 -27.11 -3.16
CA GLU A 232 6.72 -26.77 -3.75
C GLU A 232 6.55 -25.26 -3.83
N CYS A 233 6.13 -24.77 -5.00
CA CYS A 233 5.80 -23.36 -5.20
C CYS A 233 4.53 -23.22 -6.03
N VAL A 234 3.96 -22.03 -6.00
CA VAL A 234 2.91 -21.58 -6.91
C VAL A 234 3.38 -20.32 -7.63
N TYR A 235 2.72 -19.98 -8.74
CA TYR A 235 2.99 -18.75 -9.47
C TYR A 235 1.95 -17.69 -9.12
N THR A 236 2.35 -16.66 -8.39
CA THR A 236 1.45 -15.58 -7.94
C THR A 236 1.48 -14.36 -8.85
N ASP A 237 0.39 -13.60 -8.85
CA ASP A 237 0.26 -12.34 -9.56
C ASP A 237 0.92 -11.17 -8.84
N SER A 238 1.18 -10.11 -9.61
CA SER A 238 1.64 -8.81 -9.14
C SER A 238 1.04 -7.69 -10.00
N ILE A 239 1.36 -7.71 -11.29
CA ILE A 239 0.95 -6.70 -12.27
C ILE A 239 0.41 -7.37 -13.53
N PHE A 240 -0.43 -6.63 -14.26
CA PHE A 240 -0.91 -7.08 -15.56
C PHE A 240 -1.13 -5.94 -16.54
N TYR A 241 -0.88 -6.25 -17.80
CA TYR A 241 -1.13 -5.41 -18.96
C TYR A 241 -2.47 -5.78 -19.60
N ILE A 242 -3.21 -4.77 -20.05
CA ILE A 242 -4.34 -4.93 -20.97
C ILE A 242 -4.02 -4.25 -22.30
N ASP A 243 -4.22 -4.99 -23.38
CA ASP A 243 -4.07 -4.40 -24.71
C ASP A 243 -5.18 -3.39 -24.99
N HIS A 244 -4.88 -2.46 -25.90
CA HIS A 244 -5.80 -1.38 -26.23
C HIS A 244 -7.21 -1.87 -26.62
N SER A 245 -7.34 -2.94 -27.41
CA SER A 245 -8.67 -3.42 -27.85
C SER A 245 -9.52 -3.94 -26.67
N THR A 246 -8.88 -4.61 -25.71
CA THR A 246 -9.52 -5.03 -24.46
C THR A 246 -9.88 -3.84 -23.58
N ALA A 247 -9.02 -2.82 -23.50
CA ALA A 247 -9.30 -1.59 -22.78
C ALA A 247 -10.54 -0.86 -23.34
N GLU A 248 -10.73 -0.81 -24.66
CA GLU A 248 -11.94 -0.23 -25.28
C GLU A 248 -13.20 -1.02 -24.93
N GLN A 249 -13.12 -2.36 -24.91
CA GLN A 249 -14.25 -3.20 -24.50
C GLN A 249 -14.66 -2.92 -23.06
N LEU A 250 -13.69 -2.80 -22.16
CA LEU A 250 -13.92 -2.44 -20.76
C LEU A 250 -14.51 -1.03 -20.61
N LEU A 251 -14.05 -0.06 -21.40
CA LEU A 251 -14.62 1.28 -21.43
C LEU A 251 -16.08 1.27 -21.91
N SER A 252 -16.37 0.58 -23.02
CA SER A 252 -17.74 0.43 -23.54
C SER A 252 -18.65 -0.22 -22.50
N PHE A 253 -18.16 -1.25 -21.81
CA PHE A 253 -18.86 -1.90 -20.71
C PHE A 253 -19.20 -0.92 -19.58
N TYR A 254 -18.22 -0.11 -19.15
CA TYR A 254 -18.43 0.86 -18.08
C TYR A 254 -19.47 1.92 -18.47
N LYS A 255 -19.41 2.44 -19.70
CA LYS A 255 -20.42 3.35 -20.24
C LYS A 255 -21.83 2.75 -20.28
N GLN A 256 -21.96 1.46 -20.57
CA GLN A 256 -23.25 0.77 -20.61
C GLN A 256 -23.86 0.58 -19.23
N ILE A 257 -23.04 0.35 -18.20
CA ILE A 257 -23.49 0.19 -16.83
C ILE A 257 -23.78 1.54 -16.16
N GLY A 258 -23.03 2.58 -16.51
CA GLY A 258 -23.12 3.89 -15.88
C GLY A 258 -22.53 3.85 -14.47
N THR A 259 -23.31 4.28 -13.47
CA THR A 259 -22.82 4.39 -12.08
C THR A 259 -22.63 3.00 -11.46
N LEU A 260 -21.40 2.70 -11.03
CA LEU A 260 -21.10 1.52 -10.23
C LEU A 260 -21.52 1.73 -8.77
N CYS A 261 -22.21 0.74 -8.22
CA CYS A 261 -22.69 0.72 -6.84
C CYS A 261 -22.12 -0.46 -6.04
N CYS A 262 -21.04 -1.08 -6.54
CA CYS A 262 -20.38 -2.22 -5.92
C CYS A 262 -18.87 -2.15 -6.13
N GLU A 263 -18.11 -2.80 -5.23
CA GLU A 263 -16.66 -2.93 -5.36
C GLU A 263 -16.29 -4.03 -6.36
N ILE A 264 -15.56 -3.67 -7.41
CA ILE A 264 -14.97 -4.59 -8.38
C ILE A 264 -13.47 -4.73 -8.06
N ASP A 265 -12.98 -5.95 -7.93
CA ASP A 265 -11.56 -6.25 -7.79
C ASP A 265 -10.94 -6.56 -9.15
N ALA A 266 -9.91 -5.82 -9.57
CA ALA A 266 -9.33 -5.99 -10.90
C ALA A 266 -8.75 -7.41 -11.10
N TYR A 267 -8.12 -7.98 -10.07
CA TYR A 267 -7.52 -9.31 -10.14
C TYR A 267 -8.61 -10.39 -9.98
N GLY A 268 -9.46 -10.24 -8.97
CA GLY A 268 -10.54 -11.16 -8.66
C GLY A 268 -11.66 -11.19 -9.70
N ASP A 269 -11.96 -10.09 -10.38
CA ASP A 269 -13.11 -10.00 -11.29
C ASP A 269 -12.71 -9.94 -12.76
N PHE A 270 -11.54 -9.38 -13.12
CA PHE A 270 -11.05 -9.46 -14.50
C PHE A 270 -10.29 -10.76 -14.73
N LEU A 271 -9.23 -11.07 -13.97
CA LEU A 271 -8.39 -12.23 -14.27
C LEU A 271 -9.11 -13.57 -14.08
N GLN A 272 -10.01 -13.71 -13.09
CA GLN A 272 -10.84 -14.93 -12.96
C GLN A 272 -11.85 -15.12 -14.10
N ALA A 273 -12.16 -14.06 -14.87
CA ALA A 273 -13.00 -14.18 -16.05
C ALA A 273 -12.26 -14.77 -17.27
N LEU A 274 -10.93 -14.85 -17.21
CA LEU A 274 -10.05 -15.18 -18.32
C LEU A 274 -9.44 -16.58 -18.19
N GLY A 275 -9.06 -17.14 -19.33
CA GLY A 275 -8.55 -18.51 -19.42
C GLY A 275 -9.66 -19.49 -19.84
N HIS A 276 -9.24 -20.58 -20.46
CA HIS A 276 -10.16 -21.56 -21.03
C HIS A 276 -10.78 -22.50 -19.98
N GLY A 277 -10.17 -22.61 -18.79
CA GLY A 277 -10.66 -23.37 -17.64
C GLY A 277 -11.55 -22.58 -16.68
N THR A 278 -12.06 -21.41 -17.06
CA THR A 278 -12.85 -20.54 -16.16
C THR A 278 -14.21 -21.11 -15.81
N THR A 279 -14.51 -21.17 -14.51
CA THR A 279 -15.84 -21.57 -14.03
C THR A 279 -16.68 -20.32 -13.68
N PRO A 280 -18.01 -20.39 -13.77
CA PRO A 280 -18.87 -19.26 -13.40
C PRO A 280 -18.98 -19.07 -11.88
N ASP A 281 -18.45 -19.99 -11.07
CA ASP A 281 -18.71 -20.06 -9.62
C ASP A 281 -18.24 -18.83 -8.87
N TYR A 282 -17.12 -18.21 -9.30
CA TYR A 282 -16.59 -17.00 -8.65
C TYR A 282 -17.57 -15.82 -8.73
N THR A 283 -18.42 -15.77 -9.76
CA THR A 283 -19.41 -14.69 -9.92
C THR A 283 -20.44 -14.67 -8.79
N LYS A 284 -20.63 -15.80 -8.11
CA LYS A 284 -21.56 -15.98 -6.99
C LYS A 284 -20.84 -16.06 -5.64
N ASN A 285 -19.52 -16.00 -5.62
CA ASN A 285 -18.75 -16.06 -4.38
C ASN A 285 -18.85 -14.71 -3.65
N THR A 286 -19.85 -14.62 -2.77
CA THR A 286 -20.15 -13.45 -1.97
C THR A 286 -20.15 -13.89 -0.51
N SER A 287 -19.05 -13.66 0.20
CA SER A 287 -18.87 -14.26 1.52
C SER A 287 -19.76 -13.66 2.62
N LYS A 288 -20.63 -12.64 2.41
CA LYS A 288 -21.56 -12.10 3.44
C LYS A 288 -22.83 -11.36 2.91
N MET A 289 -23.97 -12.07 2.84
CA MET A 289 -25.33 -11.59 2.45
C MET A 289 -25.70 -10.11 2.75
N THR A 290 -25.68 -9.23 1.72
CA THR A 290 -26.21 -7.84 1.71
C THR A 290 -26.75 -7.40 0.33
N LYS A 291 -27.55 -6.32 0.26
CA LYS A 291 -28.15 -5.80 -0.99
C LYS A 291 -27.12 -5.38 -2.06
N GLU A 292 -25.94 -4.90 -1.64
CA GLU A 292 -24.82 -4.53 -2.51
C GLU A 292 -24.30 -5.74 -3.32
N GLU A 293 -24.50 -6.96 -2.82
CA GLU A 293 -24.02 -8.18 -3.46
C GLU A 293 -24.85 -8.60 -4.67
N SER A 294 -26.15 -8.25 -4.72
CA SER A 294 -26.99 -8.62 -5.88
C SER A 294 -26.54 -7.87 -7.15
N GLN A 295 -26.15 -6.60 -7.00
CA GLN A 295 -25.57 -5.82 -8.09
C GLN A 295 -24.15 -6.31 -8.43
N LEU A 296 -23.35 -6.67 -7.43
CA LEU A 296 -22.01 -7.24 -7.65
C LEU A 296 -22.06 -8.51 -8.50
N VAL A 297 -22.96 -9.44 -8.18
CA VAL A 297 -23.13 -10.69 -8.94
C VAL A 297 -23.52 -10.38 -10.39
N GLU A 298 -24.44 -9.44 -10.61
CA GLU A 298 -24.86 -9.04 -11.96
C GLU A 298 -23.69 -8.43 -12.75
N VAL A 299 -22.94 -7.50 -12.14
CA VAL A 299 -21.78 -6.86 -12.76
C VAL A 299 -20.69 -7.89 -13.09
N ARG A 300 -20.40 -8.82 -12.17
CA ARG A 300 -19.46 -9.93 -12.41
C ARG A 300 -19.88 -10.84 -13.55
N GLN A 301 -21.17 -11.17 -13.66
CA GLN A 301 -21.70 -11.97 -14.75
C GLN A 301 -21.56 -11.27 -16.10
N LYS A 302 -21.85 -9.96 -16.15
CA LYS A 302 -21.67 -9.16 -17.37
C LYS A 302 -20.19 -9.02 -17.74
N LEU A 303 -19.31 -8.72 -16.78
CA LEU A 303 -17.85 -8.71 -16.98
C LEU A 303 -17.34 -10.04 -17.53
N ARG A 304 -17.77 -11.15 -16.91
CA ARG A 304 -17.41 -12.49 -17.40
C ARG A 304 -17.88 -12.71 -18.83
N SER A 305 -19.10 -12.32 -19.16
CA SER A 305 -19.63 -12.46 -20.51
C SER A 305 -18.85 -11.65 -21.53
N LEU A 306 -18.40 -10.45 -21.15
CA LEU A 306 -17.56 -9.57 -21.98
C LEU A 306 -16.18 -10.18 -22.21
N LEU A 307 -15.52 -10.62 -21.13
CA LEU A 307 -14.13 -11.08 -21.15
C LEU A 307 -13.96 -12.52 -21.62
N LYS A 308 -15.03 -13.32 -21.65
CA LYS A 308 -14.98 -14.72 -22.08
C LYS A 308 -14.39 -14.85 -23.48
N GLY A 309 -13.31 -15.64 -23.58
CA GLY A 309 -12.60 -15.87 -24.84
C GLY A 309 -11.43 -14.91 -25.08
N THR A 310 -11.26 -13.89 -24.23
CA THR A 310 -10.07 -13.05 -24.20
C THR A 310 -8.89 -13.86 -23.65
N SER A 311 -7.72 -13.74 -24.28
CA SER A 311 -6.51 -14.45 -23.87
C SER A 311 -5.97 -13.91 -22.55
N LEU A 312 -5.51 -14.82 -21.69
CA LEU A 312 -4.67 -14.50 -20.53
C LEU A 312 -3.28 -15.11 -20.78
N ASN A 313 -2.35 -14.25 -21.18
CA ASN A 313 -0.95 -14.56 -21.36
C ASN A 313 -0.23 -14.34 -20.02
N VAL A 314 0.79 -15.15 -19.75
CA VAL A 314 1.58 -15.05 -18.52
C VAL A 314 3.05 -15.02 -18.87
N ILE A 315 3.75 -14.02 -18.33
CA ILE A 315 5.20 -13.90 -18.34
C ILE A 315 5.70 -14.40 -16.99
N VAL A 316 6.26 -15.60 -16.99
CA VAL A 316 6.79 -16.25 -15.79
C VAL A 316 8.21 -15.76 -15.57
N LEU A 317 8.44 -15.14 -14.41
CA LEU A 317 9.74 -14.65 -13.97
C LEU A 317 10.28 -15.59 -12.90
N ASN A 318 10.95 -16.66 -13.34
CA ASN A 318 11.49 -17.68 -12.43
C ASN A 318 12.59 -17.13 -11.51
N ASN A 319 13.29 -16.07 -11.91
CA ASN A 319 14.27 -15.39 -11.08
C ASN A 319 13.70 -14.06 -10.59
N SER A 320 12.62 -14.13 -9.82
CA SER A 320 11.99 -12.95 -9.22
C SER A 320 11.67 -13.16 -7.76
N LYS A 321 11.44 -12.03 -7.09
CA LYS A 321 10.94 -11.93 -5.73
C LYS A 321 9.84 -10.90 -5.69
N PHE A 322 8.86 -11.21 -4.86
CA PHE A 322 7.71 -10.38 -4.63
C PHE A 322 7.67 -10.02 -3.14
N TYR A 323 7.68 -8.72 -2.87
CA TYR A 323 7.62 -8.18 -1.52
C TYR A 323 6.36 -7.33 -1.40
N HIS A 324 5.55 -7.57 -0.37
CA HIS A 324 4.35 -6.79 -0.10
C HIS A 324 4.57 -6.01 1.20
N ILE A 325 4.35 -4.70 1.14
CA ILE A 325 4.58 -3.74 2.23
C ILE A 325 3.25 -3.04 2.54
N GLY A 326 2.18 -3.83 2.66
CA GLY A 326 0.81 -3.31 2.80
C GLY A 326 0.27 -3.34 4.22
N THR A 327 1.02 -3.89 5.18
CA THR A 327 0.68 -4.00 6.60
C THR A 327 1.80 -3.45 7.51
N THR A 328 1.47 -3.06 8.73
CA THR A 328 2.44 -2.66 9.77
C THR A 328 3.51 -3.71 10.02
N GLN A 329 3.14 -4.99 10.07
CA GLN A 329 4.06 -6.10 10.31
C GLN A 329 5.06 -6.29 9.16
N GLU A 330 4.56 -6.29 7.92
CA GLU A 330 5.42 -6.37 6.73
C GLU A 330 6.34 -5.15 6.62
N TYR A 331 5.81 -3.95 6.90
CA TYR A 331 6.57 -2.70 6.88
C TYR A 331 7.74 -2.72 7.87
N LEU A 332 7.50 -3.15 9.11
CA LEU A 332 8.55 -3.34 10.11
C LEU A 332 9.55 -4.40 9.64
N PHE A 333 9.07 -5.60 9.28
CA PHE A 333 9.94 -6.70 8.89
C PHE A 333 10.87 -6.33 7.73
N HIS A 334 10.32 -5.76 6.65
CA HIS A 334 11.08 -5.45 5.44
C HIS A 334 12.10 -4.33 5.63
N PHE A 335 11.83 -3.34 6.48
CA PHE A 335 12.76 -2.21 6.67
C PHE A 335 13.75 -2.40 7.82
N THR A 336 13.58 -3.40 8.68
CA THR A 336 14.51 -3.60 9.82
C THR A 336 15.18 -4.97 9.85
N SER A 337 14.52 -6.02 9.35
CA SER A 337 14.91 -7.41 9.59
C SER A 337 15.18 -8.20 8.30
N ASP A 338 14.61 -7.78 7.17
CA ASP A 338 14.75 -8.48 5.89
C ASP A 338 16.11 -8.17 5.22
N SER A 339 17.09 -9.02 5.49
CA SER A 339 18.43 -8.91 4.90
C SER A 339 18.43 -9.09 3.38
N LYS A 340 17.45 -9.80 2.81
CA LYS A 340 17.38 -10.03 1.36
C LYS A 340 16.95 -8.77 0.63
N LEU A 341 15.84 -8.17 1.07
CA LEU A 341 15.37 -6.91 0.48
C LEU A 341 16.41 -5.80 0.68
N LYS A 342 17.00 -5.71 1.88
CA LYS A 342 18.07 -4.76 2.18
C LYS A 342 19.24 -4.89 1.21
N PHE A 343 19.69 -6.12 0.91
CA PHE A 343 20.78 -6.36 -0.02
C PHE A 343 20.41 -6.01 -1.47
N GLU A 344 19.22 -6.42 -1.93
CA GLU A 344 18.81 -6.25 -3.33
C GLU A 344 18.55 -4.79 -3.70
N LEU A 345 18.00 -4.03 -2.76
CA LEU A 345 17.68 -2.61 -2.93
C LEU A 345 18.74 -1.68 -2.35
N ASN A 346 19.80 -2.22 -1.75
CA ASN A 346 20.82 -1.47 -1.02
C ASN A 346 20.23 -0.51 0.03
N LEU A 347 19.28 -0.99 0.84
CA LEU A 347 18.59 -0.18 1.84
C LEU A 347 19.52 0.21 3.00
N LEU A 348 19.40 1.45 3.47
CA LEU A 348 20.24 2.01 4.52
C LEU A 348 19.47 2.10 5.86
N PRO A 349 20.05 1.68 7.00
CA PRO A 349 19.37 1.75 8.31
C PRO A 349 19.05 3.18 8.75
N GLU A 350 19.94 4.13 8.48
CA GLU A 350 19.72 5.55 8.73
C GLU A 350 19.81 6.29 7.40
N GLU A 351 18.69 6.84 6.96
CA GLU A 351 18.58 7.49 5.66
C GLU A 351 18.09 8.92 5.81
N PHE A 352 18.84 9.84 5.20
CA PHE A 352 18.59 11.28 5.24
C PHE A 352 18.20 11.80 6.64
N SER A 353 18.88 11.33 7.69
CA SER A 353 18.50 11.60 9.08
C SER A 353 19.65 12.21 9.89
N ILE A 354 19.32 12.83 11.02
CA ILE A 354 20.27 13.22 12.08
C ILE A 354 20.10 12.24 13.24
N SER A 355 21.19 11.54 13.58
CA SER A 355 21.28 10.61 14.71
C SER A 355 22.66 10.76 15.35
N SER A 356 22.72 10.86 16.68
CA SER A 356 24.00 11.01 17.41
C SER A 356 24.67 9.68 17.73
N ASP A 357 23.91 8.59 17.78
CA ASP A 357 24.41 7.25 18.12
C ASP A 357 24.33 6.35 16.89
N LYS A 358 25.47 6.11 16.25
CA LYS A 358 25.56 5.10 15.18
C LYS A 358 25.27 3.74 15.78
N ALA A 359 24.11 3.17 15.50
CA ALA A 359 23.79 1.81 15.89
C ALA A 359 24.82 0.85 15.27
N GLU A 360 25.47 0.01 16.09
CA GLU A 360 26.31 -1.07 15.60
C GLU A 360 25.47 -2.05 14.75
N ASP A 361 26.02 -2.47 13.61
CA ASP A 361 25.35 -3.22 12.53
C ASP A 361 25.14 -4.71 12.89
N LEU A 362 24.59 -4.96 14.08
CA LEU A 362 24.13 -6.26 14.54
C LEU A 362 22.62 -6.32 14.22
N GLY A 363 22.22 -7.21 13.30
CA GLY A 363 20.90 -7.25 12.67
C GLY A 363 19.68 -6.94 13.57
N GLY A 364 18.69 -6.27 13.00
CA GLY A 364 17.53 -5.73 13.72
C GLY A 364 17.69 -4.26 14.14
N SER A 365 18.60 -3.51 13.51
CA SER A 365 18.72 -2.07 13.72
C SER A 365 17.43 -1.32 13.36
N PRO A 366 17.14 -0.19 14.01
CA PRO A 366 16.00 0.65 13.63
C PRO A 366 16.22 1.24 12.23
N SER A 367 15.11 1.49 11.53
CA SER A 367 15.12 2.22 10.26
C SER A 367 14.68 3.66 10.50
N ILE A 368 15.56 4.62 10.23
CA ILE A 368 15.30 6.05 10.43
C ILE A 368 15.27 6.73 9.08
N ILE A 369 14.14 7.33 8.70
CA ILE A 369 13.91 7.90 7.37
C ILE A 369 13.50 9.37 7.50
N GLN A 370 14.30 10.29 6.98
CA GLN A 370 14.04 11.74 7.04
C GLN A 370 13.56 12.21 8.42
N SER A 371 14.32 11.91 9.47
CA SER A 371 13.95 12.21 10.85
C SER A 371 15.11 12.83 11.63
N ILE A 372 14.77 13.53 12.71
CA ILE A 372 15.73 14.18 13.62
C ILE A 372 15.63 13.52 14.98
N LEU A 373 16.70 12.86 15.39
CA LEU A 373 16.85 12.23 16.70
C LEU A 373 17.86 13.05 17.51
N GLU A 374 17.38 13.70 18.56
CA GLU A 374 18.19 14.52 19.45
C GLU A 374 19.08 13.66 20.36
N PRO A 375 20.28 14.13 20.74
CA PRO A 375 21.18 13.38 21.62
C PRO A 375 20.53 12.97 22.94
N GLY A 376 20.61 11.69 23.29
CA GLY A 376 20.04 11.12 24.52
C GLY A 376 18.71 10.39 24.33
N CYS A 377 18.11 10.46 23.13
CA CYS A 377 17.02 9.55 22.78
C CYS A 377 17.53 8.12 22.51
N SER A 378 16.66 7.13 22.63
CA SER A 378 16.97 5.74 22.26
C SER A 378 15.85 5.15 21.42
N VAL A 379 16.22 4.32 20.45
CA VAL A 379 15.27 3.61 19.60
C VAL A 379 15.55 2.11 19.64
N GLY A 380 14.54 1.36 20.05
CA GLY A 380 14.61 -0.09 20.13
C GLY A 380 14.75 -0.76 18.76
N PRO A 381 15.36 -1.95 18.70
CA PRO A 381 15.51 -2.71 17.47
C PRO A 381 14.16 -3.04 16.83
N GLY A 382 14.16 -3.18 15.51
CA GLY A 382 12.97 -3.50 14.73
C GLY A 382 12.00 -2.33 14.53
N SER A 383 12.32 -1.13 15.01
CA SER A 383 11.45 0.05 14.91
C SER A 383 11.73 0.88 13.65
N VAL A 384 10.70 1.50 13.09
CA VAL A 384 10.79 2.46 11.97
C VAL A 384 10.35 3.85 12.43
N ILE A 385 11.21 4.85 12.24
CA ILE A 385 10.92 6.26 12.51
C ILE A 385 10.96 7.01 11.18
N GLU A 386 9.84 7.60 10.76
CA GLU A 386 9.78 8.40 9.54
C GLU A 386 9.20 9.79 9.77
N TYR A 387 9.77 10.79 9.10
CA TYR A 387 9.29 12.17 9.11
C TYR A 387 9.01 12.71 10.53
N SER A 388 9.85 12.37 11.50
CA SER A 388 9.58 12.64 12.91
C SER A 388 10.74 13.36 13.60
N ARG A 389 10.41 13.97 14.74
CA ARG A 389 11.36 14.64 15.63
C ARG A 389 11.29 13.98 17.01
N ILE A 390 12.41 13.41 17.46
CA ILE A 390 12.50 12.66 18.72
C ILE A 390 13.44 13.40 19.66
N GLY A 391 12.92 13.84 20.80
CA GLY A 391 13.63 14.64 21.79
C GLY A 391 14.59 13.82 22.69
N PRO A 392 15.49 14.50 23.42
CA PRO A 392 16.65 13.90 24.09
C PRO A 392 16.33 13.01 25.31
N GLN A 393 15.05 12.91 25.70
CA GLN A 393 14.60 12.10 26.85
C GLN A 393 13.50 11.12 26.46
N VAL A 394 13.45 10.76 25.17
CA VAL A 394 12.48 9.81 24.62
C VAL A 394 13.15 8.45 24.45
N SER A 395 12.51 7.41 24.98
CA SER A 395 12.90 6.02 24.76
C SER A 395 11.82 5.34 23.92
N VAL A 396 12.15 4.88 22.73
CA VAL A 396 11.23 4.14 21.86
C VAL A 396 11.50 2.65 22.02
N GLY A 397 10.45 1.87 22.31
CA GLY A 397 10.51 0.42 22.41
C GLY A 397 10.86 -0.28 21.08
N LYS A 398 10.76 -1.60 21.09
CA LYS A 398 11.03 -2.46 19.93
C LYS A 398 9.82 -2.52 19.00
N ASN A 399 10.05 -2.76 17.71
CA ASN A 399 8.98 -2.97 16.72
C ASN A 399 7.92 -1.85 16.69
N CYS A 400 8.36 -0.60 16.82
CA CYS A 400 7.47 0.56 16.79
C CYS A 400 7.46 1.21 15.41
N ILE A 401 6.34 1.82 15.03
CA ILE A 401 6.26 2.73 13.88
C ILE A 401 5.95 4.12 14.42
N ILE A 402 6.84 5.09 14.22
CA ILE A 402 6.58 6.49 14.54
C ILE A 402 6.63 7.31 13.25
N SER A 403 5.50 7.92 12.88
CA SER A 403 5.36 8.67 11.63
C SER A 403 4.82 10.08 11.86
N GLY A 404 5.44 11.07 11.23
CA GLY A 404 4.94 12.45 11.20
C GLY A 404 4.83 13.12 12.57
N SER A 405 5.57 12.65 13.58
CA SER A 405 5.32 13.00 14.98
C SER A 405 6.45 13.84 15.58
N TYR A 406 6.12 14.69 16.56
CA TYR A 406 7.09 15.44 17.33
C TYR A 406 6.96 15.06 18.82
N ILE A 407 8.02 14.49 19.38
CA ILE A 407 8.06 14.03 20.77
C ILE A 407 9.14 14.80 21.52
N ASP A 408 8.76 15.85 22.26
CA ASP A 408 9.67 16.74 23.00
C ASP A 408 9.53 16.63 24.52
N LEU A 409 8.95 15.53 25.00
CA LEU A 409 8.74 15.24 26.40
C LEU A 409 9.54 14.01 26.86
N LYS A 410 9.78 13.93 28.17
CA LYS A 410 10.32 12.70 28.77
C LYS A 410 9.24 11.62 28.77
N VAL A 411 9.42 10.60 27.92
CA VAL A 411 8.43 9.52 27.77
C VAL A 411 9.07 8.24 27.26
N ASP A 412 8.55 7.11 27.72
CA ASP A 412 8.87 5.78 27.23
C ASP A 412 7.74 5.30 26.30
N VAL A 413 7.97 5.28 25.00
CA VAL A 413 7.04 4.70 24.03
C VAL A 413 7.17 3.16 24.12
N PRO A 414 6.10 2.42 24.44
CA PRO A 414 6.18 0.98 24.63
C PRO A 414 6.48 0.25 23.32
N SER A 415 7.01 -0.98 23.41
CA SER A 415 7.22 -1.85 22.25
C SER A 415 5.91 -2.19 21.53
N ASN A 416 6.01 -2.57 20.25
CA ASN A 416 4.89 -2.91 19.37
C ASN A 416 3.89 -1.75 19.22
N CYS A 417 4.36 -0.50 19.33
CA CYS A 417 3.53 0.70 19.28
C CYS A 417 3.55 1.33 17.87
N PHE A 418 2.37 1.55 17.33
CA PHE A 418 2.14 2.41 16.17
C PHE A 418 1.73 3.80 16.66
N LEU A 419 2.46 4.84 16.28
CA LEU A 419 2.16 6.24 16.56
C LEU A 419 2.27 7.06 15.28
N SER A 420 1.18 7.69 14.86
CA SER A 420 1.17 8.57 13.70
C SER A 420 0.39 9.85 14.00
N SER A 421 0.97 11.00 13.65
CA SER A 421 0.32 12.30 13.87
C SER A 421 -0.16 12.88 12.55
N LEU A 422 -1.38 13.44 12.56
CA LEU A 422 -2.00 14.10 11.41
C LEU A 422 -2.31 15.56 11.76
N SER A 423 -2.06 16.45 10.81
CA SER A 423 -2.67 17.78 10.81
C SER A 423 -4.10 17.66 10.31
N VAL A 424 -5.05 18.28 11.00
CA VAL A 424 -6.47 18.33 10.63
C VAL A 424 -6.95 19.78 10.61
N ARG A 425 -7.85 20.11 9.69
CA ARG A 425 -8.47 21.44 9.59
C ARG A 425 -9.87 21.40 10.18
N ILE A 426 -10.04 22.10 11.29
CA ILE A 426 -11.31 22.20 12.03
C ILE A 426 -11.60 23.68 12.25
N ASP A 427 -12.80 24.13 11.86
CA ASP A 427 -13.23 25.52 12.00
C ASP A 427 -12.20 26.51 11.41
N ASP A 428 -11.69 26.21 10.22
CA ASP A 428 -10.64 26.93 9.49
C ASP A 428 -9.29 27.07 10.21
N GLN A 429 -9.08 26.31 11.29
CA GLN A 429 -7.81 26.25 12.01
C GLN A 429 -7.13 24.90 11.82
N VAL A 430 -5.81 24.94 11.63
CA VAL A 430 -4.98 23.73 11.72
C VAL A 430 -4.91 23.30 13.19
N LYS A 431 -5.24 22.04 13.44
CA LYS A 431 -5.13 21.32 14.71
C LYS A 431 -4.38 20.02 14.47
N TYR A 432 -4.01 19.33 15.55
CA TYR A 432 -3.22 18.12 15.49
C TYR A 432 -3.87 17.00 16.27
N VAL A 433 -3.81 15.79 15.71
CA VAL A 433 -4.36 14.58 16.32
C VAL A 433 -3.37 13.45 16.08
N SER A 434 -3.01 12.74 17.14
CA SER A 434 -2.09 11.60 17.06
C SER A 434 -2.86 10.31 17.32
N MET A 435 -2.82 9.38 16.37
CA MET A 435 -3.37 8.05 16.57
C MET A 435 -2.30 7.14 17.16
N VAL A 436 -2.69 6.31 18.13
CA VAL A 436 -1.82 5.33 18.76
C VAL A 436 -2.52 3.98 18.84
N PHE A 437 -1.84 2.91 18.45
CA PHE A 437 -2.36 1.54 18.42
C PHE A 437 -1.23 0.54 18.68
N SER A 438 -1.57 -0.71 18.99
CA SER A 438 -0.61 -1.80 18.80
C SER A 438 -0.41 -2.00 17.30
N VAL A 439 0.81 -2.36 16.89
CA VAL A 439 1.08 -2.77 15.50
C VAL A 439 0.31 -4.04 15.10
N GLU A 440 -0.27 -4.75 16.08
CA GLU A 440 -1.09 -5.95 15.93
C GLU A 440 -2.61 -5.68 16.04
N ASP A 441 -3.05 -4.46 16.36
CA ASP A 441 -4.47 -4.15 16.47
C ASP A 441 -5.17 -4.23 15.09
N ASP A 442 -6.28 -4.97 15.00
CA ASP A 442 -7.04 -5.12 13.75
C ASP A 442 -7.99 -3.94 13.53
N LEU A 443 -7.48 -2.91 12.85
CA LEU A 443 -8.25 -1.71 12.51
C LEU A 443 -9.34 -1.95 11.44
N LYS A 444 -9.30 -3.09 10.74
CA LYS A 444 -10.31 -3.47 9.74
C LYS A 444 -11.49 -4.22 10.40
N LYS A 445 -11.27 -4.77 11.59
CA LYS A 445 -12.33 -5.46 12.36
C LYS A 445 -13.43 -4.49 12.73
N ASN A 446 -14.66 -4.86 12.35
CA ASN A 446 -15.87 -4.14 12.70
C ASN A 446 -16.89 -5.13 13.28
N VAL A 447 -17.68 -4.66 14.25
CA VAL A 447 -18.85 -5.36 14.77
C VAL A 447 -20.13 -4.65 14.34
N LYS A 448 -21.23 -5.41 14.22
CA LYS A 448 -22.52 -4.89 13.76
C LYS A 448 -23.39 -4.36 14.88
N LEU A 449 -23.19 -4.85 16.10
CA LEU A 449 -23.98 -4.48 17.28
C LEU A 449 -23.06 -3.82 18.30
N LEU A 450 -23.55 -2.75 18.94
CA LEU A 450 -22.82 -2.09 20.02
C LEU A 450 -22.52 -3.02 21.20
N SER A 451 -23.36 -4.04 21.45
CA SER A 451 -23.11 -5.06 22.48
C SER A 451 -21.82 -5.85 22.27
N ASP A 452 -21.33 -5.89 21.02
CA ASP A 452 -20.21 -6.74 20.63
C ASP A 452 -18.88 -5.97 20.64
N THR A 453 -18.87 -4.69 21.03
CA THR A 453 -17.67 -3.83 21.05
C THR A 453 -16.60 -4.35 22.02
N ASN A 454 -16.98 -5.15 23.01
CA ASN A 454 -16.04 -5.85 23.90
C ASN A 454 -15.11 -6.83 23.16
N SER A 455 -15.48 -7.27 21.95
CA SER A 455 -14.62 -8.12 21.11
C SER A 455 -13.52 -7.36 20.36
N LEU A 456 -13.58 -6.03 20.33
CA LEU A 456 -12.54 -5.16 19.78
C LEU A 456 -11.42 -5.04 20.82
N ARG A 457 -10.17 -5.11 20.36
CA ARG A 457 -8.98 -5.09 21.21
C ARG A 457 -8.13 -3.87 20.88
N PHE A 458 -7.71 -3.15 21.90
CA PHE A 458 -6.76 -2.04 21.85
C PHE A 458 -5.58 -2.40 22.76
N PHE A 459 -4.39 -2.60 22.18
CA PHE A 459 -3.24 -3.14 22.93
C PHE A 459 -3.57 -4.42 23.72
N GLY A 460 -4.37 -5.31 23.12
CA GLY A 460 -4.80 -6.58 23.73
C GLY A 460 -5.89 -6.46 24.81
N VAL A 461 -6.21 -5.25 25.27
CA VAL A 461 -7.28 -4.96 26.24
C VAL A 461 -8.60 -4.75 25.49
N SER A 462 -9.75 -5.11 26.08
CA SER A 462 -11.02 -4.85 25.39
C SER A 462 -11.26 -3.35 25.25
N LEU A 463 -11.90 -2.93 24.14
CA LEU A 463 -12.24 -1.52 23.96
C LEU A 463 -13.15 -1.01 25.09
N GLN A 464 -14.03 -1.86 25.63
CA GLN A 464 -14.90 -1.48 26.74
C GLN A 464 -14.12 -1.13 28.02
N GLU A 465 -13.16 -1.97 28.43
CA GLU A 465 -12.29 -1.68 29.57
C GLU A 465 -11.47 -0.40 29.34
N CYS A 466 -11.00 -0.16 28.12
CA CYS A 466 -10.28 1.07 27.78
C CYS A 466 -11.17 2.31 27.94
N LEU A 467 -12.42 2.27 27.46
CA LEU A 467 -13.37 3.38 27.58
C LEU A 467 -13.68 3.71 29.04
N GLU A 468 -13.76 2.71 29.92
CA GLU A 468 -13.96 2.91 31.35
C GLU A 468 -12.80 3.69 31.99
N LEU A 469 -11.56 3.31 31.65
CA LEU A 469 -10.36 4.06 32.07
C LEU A 469 -10.35 5.49 31.53
N TRP A 470 -10.91 5.69 30.34
CA TRP A 470 -10.97 6.99 29.69
C TRP A 470 -12.15 7.87 30.12
N GLY A 471 -13.00 7.36 31.02
CA GLY A 471 -14.20 8.08 31.50
C GLY A 471 -15.30 8.21 30.44
N MET A 472 -15.29 7.34 29.43
CA MET A 472 -16.20 7.31 28.30
C MET A 472 -17.22 6.18 28.45
N GLN A 473 -18.27 6.20 27.63
CA GLN A 473 -19.30 5.16 27.60
C GLN A 473 -19.56 4.74 26.16
N VAL A 474 -19.86 3.45 25.96
CA VAL A 474 -20.26 2.94 24.65
C VAL A 474 -21.60 3.56 24.27
N SER A 475 -21.64 4.22 23.11
CA SER A 475 -22.83 4.83 22.54
C SER A 475 -22.69 4.94 21.03
N ASP A 476 -23.80 5.18 20.32
CA ASP A 476 -23.74 5.45 18.87
C ASP A 476 -22.84 6.66 18.55
N GLN A 477 -22.79 7.66 19.44
CA GLN A 477 -21.96 8.86 19.26
C GLN A 477 -20.45 8.60 19.41
N LEU A 478 -20.06 7.46 20.00
CA LEU A 478 -18.66 7.07 20.07
C LEU A 478 -18.09 6.75 18.68
N PHE A 479 -18.92 6.25 17.76
CA PHE A 479 -18.45 5.80 16.46
C PHE A 479 -18.87 6.76 15.35
N SER A 480 -17.96 6.98 14.42
CA SER A 480 -18.19 7.70 13.17
C SER A 480 -18.81 6.78 12.12
N GLY A 481 -19.34 7.39 11.05
CA GLY A 481 -19.99 6.66 9.97
C GLY A 481 -21.44 6.29 10.25
N ASP A 482 -21.92 5.26 9.57
CA ASP A 482 -23.25 4.69 9.75
C ASP A 482 -23.30 3.77 10.98
N ASN A 483 -24.43 3.72 11.68
CA ASN A 483 -24.65 2.90 12.90
C ASN A 483 -24.66 1.38 12.62
N SER A 484 -23.77 0.89 11.76
CA SER A 484 -23.67 -0.49 11.30
C SER A 484 -22.23 -1.04 11.32
N ARG A 485 -21.22 -0.17 11.54
CA ARG A 485 -19.78 -0.52 11.52
C ARG A 485 -19.04 0.08 12.72
N PHE A 486 -19.01 -0.66 13.82
CA PHE A 486 -18.32 -0.25 15.04
C PHE A 486 -16.92 -0.90 15.10
N GLY A 487 -15.86 -0.11 15.05
CA GLY A 487 -14.47 -0.60 15.04
C GLY A 487 -13.49 0.43 15.61
N LEU A 488 -12.23 0.05 15.78
CA LEU A 488 -11.19 0.99 16.23
C LEU A 488 -10.98 2.16 15.25
N TRP A 489 -11.12 1.90 13.95
CA TRP A 489 -11.02 2.91 12.91
C TRP A 489 -12.09 4.00 13.02
N THR A 490 -13.30 3.64 13.46
CA THR A 490 -14.45 4.54 13.57
C THR A 490 -14.64 5.11 14.97
N ALA A 491 -13.93 4.61 15.99
CA ALA A 491 -14.05 5.08 17.38
C ALA A 491 -13.43 6.46 17.60
N ARG A 492 -14.21 7.41 18.14
CA ARG A 492 -13.80 8.78 18.49
C ARG A 492 -13.06 8.82 19.82
N ILE A 493 -11.78 8.44 19.79
CA ILE A 493 -10.94 8.34 21.00
C ILE A 493 -9.72 9.27 20.97
N PHE A 494 -9.38 9.88 19.83
CA PHE A 494 -8.14 10.66 19.71
C PHE A 494 -8.37 12.16 19.95
N PRO A 495 -7.66 12.78 20.91
CA PRO A 495 -7.80 14.21 21.24
C PRO A 495 -7.33 15.18 20.14
N VAL A 496 -8.16 16.18 19.84
CA VAL A 496 -7.79 17.34 19.03
C VAL A 496 -7.00 18.35 19.87
N CYS A 497 -5.76 18.60 19.47
CA CYS A 497 -4.81 19.43 20.20
C CYS A 497 -4.31 20.62 19.36
N SER A 498 -3.65 21.56 20.03
CA SER A 498 -3.16 22.80 19.42
C SER A 498 -1.76 22.69 18.79
N SER A 499 -0.99 21.66 19.18
CA SER A 499 0.34 21.36 18.64
C SER A 499 0.55 19.84 18.45
N LEU A 500 1.51 19.47 17.59
CA LEU A 500 1.93 18.08 17.38
C LEU A 500 2.44 17.41 18.66
N SER A 501 3.27 18.11 19.43
CA SER A 501 3.78 17.59 20.71
C SER A 501 2.65 17.32 21.71
N GLU A 502 1.68 18.25 21.78
CA GLU A 502 0.53 18.09 22.67
C GLU A 502 -0.33 16.88 22.26
N SER A 503 -0.58 16.70 20.96
CA SER A 503 -1.37 15.55 20.48
C SER A 503 -0.67 14.22 20.78
N VAL A 504 0.64 14.13 20.57
CA VAL A 504 1.42 12.93 20.92
C VAL A 504 1.34 12.67 22.42
N ARG A 505 1.57 13.69 23.25
CA ARG A 505 1.51 13.58 24.71
C ARG A 505 0.16 13.06 25.20
N MET A 506 -0.94 13.58 24.66
CA MET A 506 -2.29 13.14 25.06
C MET A 506 -2.53 11.68 24.65
N SER A 507 -2.15 11.29 23.44
CA SER A 507 -2.33 9.91 22.98
C SER A 507 -1.44 8.91 23.73
N LEU A 508 -0.20 9.27 24.06
CA LEU A 508 0.65 8.42 24.90
C LEU A 508 0.11 8.32 26.34
N ASN A 509 -0.42 9.40 26.92
CA ASN A 509 -1.09 9.33 28.23
C ASN A 509 -2.31 8.39 28.21
N MET A 510 -3.10 8.43 27.13
CA MET A 510 -4.21 7.51 26.89
C MET A 510 -3.74 6.05 26.84
N LEU A 511 -2.61 5.77 26.17
CA LEU A 511 -2.01 4.44 26.14
C LEU A 511 -1.47 4.02 27.51
N HIS A 512 -0.70 4.87 28.19
CA HIS A 512 -0.18 4.60 29.52
C HIS A 512 -1.29 4.32 30.53
N SER A 513 -2.46 4.97 30.37
CA SER A 513 -3.62 4.71 31.21
C SER A 513 -4.09 3.26 31.10
N VAL A 514 -4.08 2.69 29.89
CA VAL A 514 -4.39 1.28 29.62
C VAL A 514 -3.32 0.36 30.20
N GLN A 515 -2.03 0.67 29.96
CA GLN A 515 -0.91 -0.18 30.42
C GLN A 515 -0.75 -0.25 31.94
N HIS A 516 -1.08 0.84 32.63
CA HIS A 516 -0.96 0.95 34.09
C HIS A 516 -2.30 0.83 34.82
N VAL A 517 -3.40 0.56 34.10
CA VAL A 517 -4.76 0.46 34.65
C VAL A 517 -5.08 1.68 35.51
N SER A 518 -4.85 2.87 34.95
CA SER A 518 -5.06 4.15 35.63
C SER A 518 -6.07 5.01 34.87
N ALA A 519 -6.80 5.85 35.60
CA ALA A 519 -7.85 6.68 35.01
C ALA A 519 -7.25 7.88 34.24
N PHE A 520 -7.72 8.11 33.01
CA PHE A 520 -7.33 9.25 32.18
C PHE A 520 -8.54 9.82 31.43
N LYS A 521 -9.18 10.85 31.98
CA LYS A 521 -10.47 11.34 31.45
C LYS A 521 -10.30 12.09 30.12
N LEU A 522 -10.98 11.61 29.07
CA LEU A 522 -11.00 12.25 27.74
C LEU A 522 -12.12 13.29 27.57
N ASN A 523 -13.06 13.41 28.52
CA ASN A 523 -14.29 14.20 28.40
C ASN A 523 -14.10 15.72 28.21
N GLY A 524 -12.87 16.24 28.35
CA GLY A 524 -12.53 17.65 28.12
C GLY A 524 -12.06 17.96 26.69
N PHE A 525 -11.92 16.94 25.83
CA PHE A 525 -11.39 17.09 24.49
C PHE A 525 -12.47 16.90 23.43
N LYS A 526 -12.32 17.61 22.31
CA LYS A 526 -12.93 17.18 21.05
C LYS A 526 -12.16 15.95 20.60
N LEU A 527 -12.87 14.85 20.37
CA LEU A 527 -12.29 13.57 19.95
C LEU A 527 -12.65 13.29 18.51
N LEU A 528 -11.70 12.71 17.77
CA LEU A 528 -11.92 12.20 16.42
C LEU A 528 -11.64 10.71 16.34
N SER A 529 -12.29 10.06 15.39
CA SER A 529 -11.88 8.76 14.89
C SER A 529 -10.80 8.87 13.82
N VAL A 530 -10.15 7.76 13.46
CA VAL A 530 -9.20 7.75 12.33
C VAL A 530 -9.91 8.11 11.03
N GLU A 531 -11.14 7.62 10.83
CA GLU A 531 -11.99 7.98 9.68
C GLU A 531 -12.21 9.50 9.59
N GLU A 532 -12.58 10.15 10.70
CA GLU A 532 -12.79 11.59 10.74
C GLU A 532 -11.49 12.37 10.59
N MET A 533 -10.38 11.89 11.17
CA MET A 533 -9.06 12.49 10.98
C MET A 533 -8.69 12.54 9.48
N LEU A 534 -9.00 11.49 8.72
CA LEU A 534 -8.74 11.44 7.28
C LEU A 534 -9.72 12.28 6.44
N ALA A 535 -10.94 12.51 6.94
CA ALA A 535 -11.90 13.42 6.32
C ALA A 535 -11.49 14.90 6.54
N TYR A 536 -10.90 15.21 7.70
CA TYR A 536 -10.46 16.57 8.06
C TYR A 536 -8.97 16.83 7.79
N LYS A 537 -8.23 15.90 7.17
CA LYS A 537 -6.77 15.99 7.00
C LYS A 537 -6.34 17.28 6.31
N ASP A 538 -5.31 17.94 6.86
CA ASP A 538 -4.62 19.08 6.24
C ASP A 538 -3.28 18.63 5.66
N VAL A 539 -3.32 18.19 4.41
CA VAL A 539 -2.14 17.67 3.71
C VAL A 539 -1.07 18.73 3.49
N GLU A 540 -1.46 19.99 3.34
CA GLU A 540 -0.50 21.07 3.12
C GLU A 540 0.39 21.28 4.34
N ASP A 541 -0.21 21.33 5.52
CA ASP A 541 0.54 21.45 6.78
C ASP A 541 1.42 20.21 7.03
N MET A 542 0.92 19.01 6.74
CA MET A 542 1.72 17.77 6.85
C MET A 542 2.95 17.79 5.94
N LEU A 543 2.80 18.18 4.66
CA LEU A 543 3.94 18.27 3.73
C LEU A 543 4.91 19.39 4.13
N LYS A 544 4.39 20.50 4.67
CA LYS A 544 5.21 21.58 5.22
C LYS A 544 6.07 21.09 6.37
N PHE A 545 5.51 20.31 7.30
CA PHE A 545 6.27 19.70 8.39
C PHE A 545 7.39 18.77 7.88
N ARG A 546 7.08 17.91 6.90
CA ARG A 546 8.11 17.05 6.25
C ARG A 546 9.23 17.86 5.62
N ASN A 547 8.90 18.95 4.94
CA ASN A 547 9.90 19.85 4.33
C ASN A 547 10.75 20.58 5.37
N GLN A 548 10.16 21.01 6.49
CA GLN A 548 10.91 21.64 7.59
C GLN A 548 11.97 20.69 8.16
N ILE A 549 11.63 19.42 8.36
CA ILE A 549 12.59 18.40 8.76
C ILE A 549 13.71 18.29 7.71
N ARG A 550 13.35 18.21 6.42
CA ARG A 550 14.34 18.11 5.34
C ARG A 550 15.31 19.28 5.32
N ASP A 551 14.79 20.50 5.40
CA ASP A 551 15.58 21.73 5.32
C ASP A 551 16.54 21.84 6.51
N GLU A 552 16.10 21.46 7.72
CA GLU A 552 16.96 21.41 8.91
C GLU A 552 18.09 20.39 8.78
N ILE A 553 17.79 19.19 8.26
CA ILE A 553 18.80 18.14 8.01
C ILE A 553 19.84 18.62 7.00
N CYS A 554 19.41 19.26 5.91
CA CYS A 554 20.30 19.88 4.94
C CYS A 554 21.21 20.94 5.57
N LEU A 555 20.65 21.83 6.38
CA LEU A 555 21.40 22.91 7.04
C LEU A 555 22.44 22.36 8.03
N GLN A 556 22.10 21.33 8.80
CA GLN A 556 23.04 20.72 9.75
C GLN A 556 24.19 20.01 9.02
N ARG A 557 23.87 19.20 8.00
CA ARG A 557 24.89 18.52 7.18
C ARG A 557 25.86 19.50 6.48
N GLN A 558 25.38 20.69 6.13
CA GLN A 558 26.23 21.75 5.57
C GLN A 558 27.19 22.34 6.63
N LYS A 559 26.72 22.56 7.87
CA LYS A 559 27.57 23.03 8.97
C LYS A 559 28.65 22.01 9.32
N ASP A 560 28.28 20.74 9.43
CA ASP A 560 29.23 19.67 9.74
C ASP A 560 30.31 19.55 8.65
N LYS A 561 29.97 19.82 7.39
CA LYS A 561 30.93 19.88 6.27
C LYS A 561 31.81 21.14 6.26
N SER A 562 31.35 22.26 6.82
CA SER A 562 32.15 23.50 6.91
C SER A 562 33.10 23.51 8.12
N ASP A 563 32.79 22.71 9.13
CA ASP A 563 33.59 22.58 10.36
C ASP A 563 34.68 21.48 10.26
N LEU A 564 34.67 20.70 9.16
CA LEU A 564 35.70 19.74 8.74
C LEU A 564 36.69 20.38 7.76
#